data_AF-A0A7C5WQF2-F1
#
_entry.id   AF-A0A7C5WQF2-F1
#
_cell.length_a   1.000
_cell.length_b   1.000
_cell.length_c   1.000
_cell.angle_alpha   90.00
_cell.angle_beta   90.00
_cell.angle_gamma   90.00
#
_symmetry.space_group_name_H-M   'P 1'
#
loop_
_entity.id
_entity.type
_entity.pdbx_description
1 polymer ?
#
loop_
_entity_poly.entity_id
_entity_poly.type
_entity_poly.pdbx_seq_one_letter_code
_entity_poly.pdbx_strand_id
1 'polypeptide(L)'
;MFENQYIQERIKKSQELKNLGINPYPNEIPKATSSKIFFDTYSYVKELPEGERKDTTQECTLKGRIKLLRIMGKAAFAKIEDTDGIVQLYYSRDDLPEGYYNNIKKLIEVGDIVVATGYPFVTQTGELTLHCSSFEIVTKTIFPLPAKFHGLQDPEIRYRQRYLDMIMNPDVKDIFVLRSRIVSLIRKFFESKAFLEVETPMLHPIPGGANARPFITHHNALDVERYLRIAPELYLKRLIVGGMEAVFELNRNFRNEGMDHTHNPEFTMIEFYWAYHKYTDLIDLTQELFAYLFRELELPTTLPYGEFEVDFAIPFAKISYTDALSSIGNVPIDVVNDKTKALKYLKENGIEVDKNLSLGYLQAELFDTFVESKLINPTFITDFPIDISPLARRSDSNPNIAER
;
A
#
# COMPACT_ATOMS: atom_id res chain seq x y z
N MET A 1 -9.27 27.34 17.96
CA MET A 1 -8.57 26.38 17.07
C MET A 1 -9.17 24.97 17.17
N PHE A 2 -9.66 24.51 18.34
CA PHE A 2 -10.48 23.27 18.41
C PHE A 2 -11.76 23.53 19.22
N GLU A 3 -12.94 23.31 18.66
CA GLU A 3 -14.21 23.52 19.35
C GLU A 3 -14.70 22.26 20.09
N ASN A 4 -14.12 21.09 19.76
CA ASN A 4 -14.53 19.81 20.34
C ASN A 4 -14.13 19.73 21.83
N GLN A 5 -15.13 19.51 22.69
CA GLN A 5 -14.97 19.45 24.15
C GLN A 5 -13.98 18.36 24.62
N TYR A 6 -13.94 17.19 23.98
CA TYR A 6 -13.01 16.12 24.33
C TYR A 6 -11.56 16.50 24.03
N ILE A 7 -11.33 17.20 22.91
CA ILE A 7 -9.99 17.70 22.57
C ILE A 7 -9.56 18.74 23.61
N GLN A 8 -10.46 19.65 24.00
CA GLN A 8 -10.17 20.66 25.02
C GLN A 8 -9.85 20.03 26.38
N GLU A 9 -10.57 18.98 26.79
CA GLU A 9 -10.26 18.24 28.01
C GLU A 9 -8.87 17.58 27.95
N ARG A 10 -8.52 16.95 26.82
CA ARG A 10 -7.19 16.33 26.64
C ARG A 10 -6.06 17.35 26.62
N ILE A 11 -6.29 18.53 26.04
CA ILE A 11 -5.35 19.66 26.12
C ILE A 11 -5.18 20.12 27.57
N LYS A 12 -6.27 20.23 28.34
CA LYS A 12 -6.20 20.57 29.76
C LYS A 12 -5.39 19.54 30.55
N LYS A 13 -5.61 18.24 30.33
CA LYS A 13 -4.80 17.16 30.93
C LYS A 13 -3.32 17.26 30.55
N SER A 14 -3.00 17.65 29.31
CA SER A 14 -1.62 17.92 28.90
C SER A 14 -1.00 19.08 29.68
N GLN A 15 -1.77 20.12 30.01
CA GLN A 15 -1.30 21.23 30.83
C GLN A 15 -1.16 20.83 32.30
N GLU A 16 -2.07 20.01 32.82
CA GLU A 16 -1.97 19.45 34.18
C GLU A 16 -0.72 18.59 34.35
N LEU A 17 -0.34 17.78 33.35
CA LEU A 17 0.95 17.06 33.33
C LEU A 17 2.13 18.02 33.50
N LYS A 18 2.16 19.11 32.70
CA LYS A 18 3.23 20.12 32.79
C LYS A 18 3.29 20.80 34.16
N ASN A 19 2.13 21.11 34.75
CA ASN A 19 2.06 21.73 36.07
C ASN A 19 2.59 20.80 37.19
N LEU A 20 2.54 19.48 36.97
CA LEU A 20 3.13 18.47 37.84
C LEU A 20 4.63 18.23 37.58
N GLY A 21 5.25 19.01 36.68
CA GLY A 21 6.64 18.83 36.28
C GLY A 21 6.88 17.68 35.30
N ILE A 22 5.82 17.07 34.76
CA ILE A 22 5.90 15.96 33.82
C ILE A 22 5.80 16.52 32.41
N ASN A 23 6.84 16.32 31.59
CA ASN A 23 6.79 16.72 30.19
C ASN A 23 5.91 15.73 29.40
N PRO A 24 4.79 16.14 28.79
CA PRO A 24 3.94 15.25 27.99
C PRO A 24 4.52 14.89 26.62
N TYR A 25 5.62 15.55 26.21
CA TYR A 25 6.31 15.37 24.94
C TYR A 25 7.85 15.48 25.15
N PRO A 26 8.48 14.54 25.88
CA PRO A 26 9.93 14.54 26.08
C PRO A 26 10.67 14.26 24.76
N ASN A 27 11.83 14.92 24.59
CA ASN A 27 12.73 14.67 23.46
C ASN A 27 13.54 13.38 23.66
N GLU A 28 13.90 13.11 24.92
CA GLU A 28 14.67 11.93 25.29
C GLU A 28 13.72 10.84 25.74
N ILE A 29 13.69 9.74 24.98
CA ILE A 29 12.86 8.57 25.26
C ILE A 29 13.82 7.41 25.52
N PRO A 30 13.67 6.67 26.63
CA PRO A 30 14.49 5.50 26.91
C PRO A 30 14.48 4.50 25.77
N LYS A 31 15.61 3.80 25.58
CA LYS A 31 15.67 2.64 24.68
C LYS A 31 14.72 1.57 25.22
N ALA A 32 13.91 1.02 24.33
CA ALA A 32 12.93 -0.01 24.65
C ALA A 32 13.11 -1.18 23.68
N THR A 33 12.86 -2.39 24.17
CA THR A 33 12.75 -3.58 23.33
C THR A 33 11.36 -3.63 22.68
N SER A 34 11.21 -4.42 21.62
CA SER A 34 9.90 -4.63 21.02
C SER A 34 9.10 -5.70 21.74
N SER A 35 7.78 -5.67 21.57
CA SER A 35 6.85 -6.66 22.10
C SER A 35 7.22 -8.08 21.67
N LYS A 36 7.64 -8.27 20.42
CA LYS A 36 8.13 -9.56 19.92
C LYS A 36 9.34 -10.04 20.71
N ILE A 37 10.36 -9.20 20.90
CA ILE A 37 11.54 -9.56 21.68
C ILE A 37 11.15 -9.90 23.12
N PHE A 38 10.23 -9.15 23.72
CA PHE A 38 9.72 -9.44 25.07
C PHE A 38 9.06 -10.83 25.16
N PHE A 39 8.18 -11.18 24.21
CA PHE A 39 7.56 -12.51 24.19
C PHE A 39 8.58 -13.61 23.90
N ASP A 40 9.45 -13.43 22.91
CA ASP A 40 10.48 -14.41 22.54
C ASP A 40 11.43 -14.69 23.72
N THR A 41 11.78 -13.65 24.49
CA THR A 41 12.73 -13.74 25.60
C THR A 41 12.08 -14.30 26.87
N TYR A 42 10.88 -13.85 27.24
CA TYR A 42 10.30 -14.10 28.57
C TYR A 42 9.13 -15.09 28.58
N SER A 43 8.86 -15.79 27.47
CA SER A 43 7.80 -16.81 27.44
C SER A 43 8.01 -17.95 28.45
N TYR A 44 9.26 -18.27 28.82
CA TYR A 44 9.58 -19.28 29.85
C TYR A 44 8.97 -18.97 31.21
N VAL A 45 8.66 -17.70 31.51
CA VAL A 45 8.04 -17.28 32.79
C VAL A 45 6.67 -17.94 32.97
N LYS A 46 6.00 -18.34 31.88
CA LYS A 46 4.74 -19.11 31.92
C LYS A 46 4.92 -20.54 32.41
N GLU A 47 6.12 -21.09 32.25
CA GLU A 47 6.47 -22.47 32.62
C GLU A 47 6.95 -22.59 34.07
N LEU A 48 7.17 -21.46 34.75
CA LEU A 48 7.53 -21.43 36.16
C LEU A 48 6.39 -21.99 37.05
N PRO A 49 6.73 -22.52 38.25
CA PRO A 49 5.76 -23.05 39.20
C PRO A 49 4.64 -22.04 39.53
N GLU A 50 3.44 -22.56 39.78
CA GLU A 50 2.29 -21.74 40.15
C GLU A 50 2.57 -20.98 41.46
N GLY A 51 2.42 -19.65 41.42
CA GLY A 51 2.81 -18.75 42.53
C GLY A 51 4.19 -18.09 42.36
N GLU A 52 5.04 -18.63 41.48
CA GLU A 52 6.40 -18.12 41.18
C GLU A 52 6.56 -17.63 39.74
N ARG A 53 5.45 -17.39 39.01
CA ARG A 53 5.45 -16.93 37.62
C ARG A 53 5.82 -15.45 37.47
N LYS A 54 6.98 -15.08 37.99
CA LYS A 54 7.62 -13.77 37.88
C LYS A 54 9.12 -13.96 37.90
N ASP A 55 9.83 -13.17 37.11
CA ASP A 55 11.30 -13.14 37.16
C ASP A 55 11.77 -11.73 37.46
N THR A 56 11.95 -11.42 38.75
CA THR A 56 12.39 -10.11 39.22
C THR A 56 13.89 -9.87 39.03
N THR A 57 14.64 -10.85 38.51
CA THR A 57 16.07 -10.69 38.20
C THR A 57 16.29 -10.03 36.84
N GLN A 58 15.26 -10.07 35.99
CA GLN A 58 15.26 -9.46 34.67
C GLN A 58 14.61 -8.08 34.72
N GLU A 59 15.13 -7.16 33.90
CA GLU A 59 14.53 -5.85 33.69
C GLU A 59 14.38 -5.62 32.18
N CYS A 60 13.21 -5.11 31.79
CA CYS A 60 12.88 -4.83 30.42
C CYS A 60 12.13 -3.51 30.32
N THR A 61 12.51 -2.69 29.33
CA THR A 61 11.79 -1.47 28.96
C THR A 61 10.98 -1.71 27.69
N LEU A 62 9.70 -1.37 27.73
CA LEU A 62 8.76 -1.41 26.61
C LEU A 62 8.22 -0.01 26.33
N LYS A 63 7.87 0.25 25.08
CA LYS A 63 7.17 1.48 24.67
C LYS A 63 6.07 1.17 23.70
N GLY A 64 4.98 1.90 23.75
CA GLY A 64 3.88 1.69 22.83
C GLY A 64 2.70 2.61 23.09
N ARG A 65 1.73 2.55 22.16
CA ARG A 65 0.47 3.26 22.27
C ARG A 65 -0.48 2.50 23.17
N ILE A 66 -1.05 3.14 24.17
CA ILE A 66 -2.10 2.55 25.01
C ILE A 66 -3.32 2.26 24.14
N LYS A 67 -3.59 0.98 23.94
CA LYS A 67 -4.80 0.49 23.30
C LYS A 67 -5.88 0.31 24.33
N LEU A 68 -5.62 -0.39 25.43
CA LEU A 68 -6.59 -0.62 26.51
C LEU A 68 -6.04 -0.07 27.81
N LEU A 69 -6.93 0.47 28.65
CA LEU A 69 -6.59 0.98 29.97
C LEU A 69 -7.71 0.60 30.93
N ARG A 70 -7.35 -0.05 32.04
CA ARG A 70 -8.26 -0.45 33.12
C ARG A 70 -7.68 -0.03 34.45
N ILE A 71 -8.33 0.93 35.12
CA ILE A 71 -7.93 1.43 36.43
C ILE A 71 -8.71 0.69 37.51
N MET A 72 -8.01 0.15 38.51
CA MET A 72 -8.55 -0.68 39.59
C MET A 72 -8.10 -0.13 40.96
N GLY A 73 -8.54 1.08 41.28
CA GLY A 73 -8.22 1.73 42.56
C GLY A 73 -6.73 2.07 42.67
N LYS A 74 -5.96 1.19 43.34
CA LYS A 74 -4.51 1.34 43.60
C LYS A 74 -3.62 0.69 42.52
N ALA A 75 -4.18 -0.06 41.59
CA ALA A 75 -3.44 -0.65 40.47
C ALA A 75 -4.16 -0.39 39.15
N ALA A 76 -3.43 -0.51 38.04
CA ALA A 76 -3.98 -0.42 36.71
C ALA A 76 -3.31 -1.41 35.76
N PHE A 77 -4.09 -1.82 34.76
CA PHE A 77 -3.60 -2.57 33.62
C PHE A 77 -3.72 -1.71 32.37
N ALA A 78 -2.68 -1.69 31.55
CA ALA A 78 -2.72 -1.10 30.22
C ALA A 78 -2.26 -2.14 29.20
N LYS A 79 -2.90 -2.20 28.02
CA LYS A 79 -2.32 -2.90 26.87
C LYS A 79 -1.70 -1.87 25.95
N ILE A 80 -0.40 -1.97 25.74
CA ILE A 80 0.34 -1.11 24.82
C ILE A 80 0.60 -1.87 23.52
N GLU A 81 0.53 -1.15 22.41
CA GLU A 81 0.82 -1.68 21.08
C GLU A 81 2.03 -0.96 20.49
N ASP A 82 2.97 -1.74 19.97
CA ASP A 82 4.10 -1.26 19.20
C ASP A 82 4.03 -1.77 17.75
N THR A 83 5.17 -1.86 17.08
CA THR A 83 5.20 -2.33 15.69
C THR A 83 4.95 -3.83 15.57
N ASP A 84 5.29 -4.61 16.58
CA ASP A 84 5.31 -6.08 16.49
C ASP A 84 4.13 -6.73 17.20
N GLY A 85 3.39 -6.00 18.03
CA GLY A 85 2.25 -6.56 18.74
C GLY A 85 1.82 -5.78 19.97
N ILE A 86 1.02 -6.46 20.81
CA ILE A 86 0.38 -5.91 22.00
C ILE A 86 0.94 -6.60 23.25
N VAL A 87 1.39 -5.81 24.22
CA VAL A 87 1.86 -6.30 25.54
C VAL A 87 1.02 -5.69 26.65
N GLN A 88 0.70 -6.51 27.65
CA GLN A 88 0.06 -6.02 28.86
C GLN A 88 1.10 -5.45 29.84
N LEU A 89 0.78 -4.31 30.42
CA LEU A 89 1.47 -3.66 31.51
C LEU A 89 0.61 -3.75 32.76
N TYR A 90 1.26 -4.01 33.89
CA TYR A 90 0.69 -3.85 35.22
C TYR A 90 1.51 -2.83 35.98
N TYR A 91 0.84 -1.85 36.58
CA TYR A 91 1.51 -0.86 37.42
C TYR A 91 0.62 -0.49 38.59
N SER A 92 1.24 -0.32 39.76
CA SER A 92 0.51 -0.02 40.99
C SER A 92 1.06 1.25 41.66
N ARG A 93 0.27 1.78 42.60
CA ARG A 93 0.67 2.89 43.46
C ARG A 93 1.92 2.56 44.27
N ASP A 94 2.03 1.30 44.72
CA ASP A 94 3.06 0.89 45.68
C ASP A 94 4.40 0.58 44.98
N ASP A 95 4.38 0.40 43.65
CA ASP A 95 5.57 0.16 42.82
C ASP A 95 6.13 1.43 42.15
N LEU A 96 5.38 2.53 42.17
CA LEU A 96 5.75 3.81 41.54
C LEU A 96 6.09 4.86 42.62
N PRO A 97 6.81 5.94 42.25
CA PRO A 97 7.13 7.01 43.20
C PRO A 97 5.90 7.57 43.93
N GLU A 98 6.09 7.96 45.19
CA GLU A 98 4.99 8.41 46.05
C GLU A 98 4.18 9.54 45.38
N GLY A 99 2.85 9.37 45.35
CA GLY A 99 1.94 10.33 44.72
C GLY A 99 1.87 10.28 43.19
N TYR A 100 2.86 9.71 42.49
CA TYR A 100 2.93 9.68 41.02
C TYR A 100 1.72 8.99 40.40
N TYR A 101 1.43 7.75 40.82
CA TYR A 101 0.29 6.97 40.32
C TYR A 101 -1.05 7.70 40.51
N ASN A 102 -1.25 8.36 41.66
CA ASN A 102 -2.52 9.04 41.95
C ASN A 102 -2.78 10.24 41.05
N ASN A 103 -1.73 10.87 40.55
CA ASN A 103 -1.80 11.94 39.56
C ASN A 103 -1.99 11.34 38.16
N ILE A 104 -1.12 10.42 37.74
CA ILE A 104 -1.10 9.89 36.38
C ILE A 104 -2.36 9.12 36.01
N LYS A 105 -2.95 8.34 36.93
CA LYS A 105 -4.20 7.60 36.65
C LYS A 105 -5.38 8.48 36.22
N LYS A 106 -5.34 9.79 36.52
CA LYS A 106 -6.37 10.76 36.11
C LYS A 106 -6.09 11.41 34.76
N LEU A 107 -4.83 11.34 34.32
CA LEU A 107 -4.29 12.08 33.18
C LEU A 107 -4.00 11.18 31.98
N ILE A 108 -3.73 9.90 32.22
CA ILE A 108 -3.43 8.91 31.19
C ILE A 108 -4.70 8.37 30.55
N GLU A 109 -4.67 8.21 29.23
CA GLU A 109 -5.82 7.80 28.44
C GLU A 109 -5.43 6.85 27.30
N VAL A 110 -6.44 6.13 26.79
CA VAL A 110 -6.30 5.39 25.52
C VAL A 110 -5.85 6.34 24.41
N GLY A 111 -4.89 5.87 23.63
CA GLY A 111 -4.23 6.60 22.55
C GLY A 111 -2.91 7.24 22.96
N ASP A 112 -2.65 7.48 24.26
CA ASP A 112 -1.36 8.04 24.71
C ASP A 112 -0.22 7.06 24.41
N ILE A 113 0.98 7.58 24.16
CA ILE A 113 2.20 6.77 24.01
C ILE A 113 2.96 6.82 25.32
N VAL A 114 3.38 5.66 25.79
CA VAL A 114 4.09 5.51 27.07
C VAL A 114 5.35 4.67 26.91
N VAL A 115 6.25 4.83 27.87
CA VAL A 115 7.37 3.93 28.11
C VAL A 115 7.22 3.36 29.52
N ALA A 116 7.53 2.09 29.69
CA ALA A 116 7.44 1.41 30.98
C ALA A 116 8.63 0.48 31.15
N THR A 117 9.21 0.47 32.34
CA THR A 117 10.32 -0.42 32.71
C THR A 117 9.86 -1.28 33.87
N GLY A 118 10.27 -2.55 33.88
CA GLY A 118 9.93 -3.47 34.93
C GLY A 118 10.38 -4.89 34.64
N TYR A 119 9.73 -5.86 35.28
CA TYR A 119 10.09 -7.27 35.16
C TYR A 119 8.94 -8.11 34.59
N PRO A 120 9.23 -9.22 33.89
CA PRO A 120 8.19 -10.09 33.34
C PRO A 120 7.49 -10.91 34.43
N PHE A 121 6.16 -11.02 34.34
CA PHE A 121 5.36 -11.93 35.16
C PHE A 121 4.10 -12.38 34.43
N VAL A 122 3.42 -13.39 34.98
CA VAL A 122 2.16 -13.90 34.42
C VAL A 122 1.03 -13.61 35.40
N THR A 123 -0.05 -13.02 34.90
CA THR A 123 -1.25 -12.75 35.69
C THR A 123 -2.01 -14.05 35.99
N GLN A 124 -3.00 -13.97 36.89
CA GLN A 124 -3.91 -15.09 37.17
C GLN A 124 -4.67 -15.57 35.92
N THR A 125 -4.83 -14.71 34.91
CA THR A 125 -5.46 -15.07 33.63
C THR A 125 -4.51 -15.75 32.65
N GLY A 126 -3.25 -16.00 33.04
CA GLY A 126 -2.24 -16.63 32.19
C GLY A 126 -1.57 -15.70 31.16
N GLU A 127 -1.81 -14.39 31.23
CA GLU A 127 -1.25 -13.42 30.29
C GLU A 127 0.14 -12.95 30.76
N LEU A 128 1.15 -13.11 29.90
CA LEU A 128 2.49 -12.57 30.15
C LEU A 128 2.42 -11.03 30.11
N THR A 129 2.92 -10.41 31.17
CA THR A 129 2.71 -9.01 31.49
C THR A 129 4.01 -8.41 32.02
N LEU A 130 4.27 -7.13 31.74
CA LEU A 130 5.35 -6.38 32.37
C LEU A 130 4.84 -5.78 33.68
N HIS A 131 5.46 -6.15 34.81
CA HIS A 131 5.21 -5.53 36.11
C HIS A 131 6.09 -4.29 36.24
N CYS A 132 5.51 -3.11 36.09
CA CYS A 132 6.26 -1.87 35.94
C CYS A 132 6.78 -1.33 37.28
N SER A 133 8.08 -1.05 37.33
CA SER A 133 8.75 -0.21 38.34
C SER A 133 8.85 1.26 37.89
N SER A 134 8.75 1.53 36.59
CA SER A 134 8.59 2.87 36.02
C SER A 134 7.49 2.87 34.94
N PHE A 135 6.75 3.96 34.86
CA PHE A 135 5.71 4.19 33.86
C PHE A 135 5.68 5.68 33.52
N GLU A 136 6.01 6.04 32.30
CA GLU A 136 6.16 7.44 31.89
C GLU A 136 5.39 7.71 30.60
N ILE A 137 4.75 8.88 30.53
CA ILE A 137 4.09 9.36 29.32
C ILE A 137 5.12 9.99 28.37
N VAL A 138 5.08 9.59 27.10
CA VAL A 138 5.97 10.05 26.04
C VAL A 138 5.24 10.92 25.04
N THR A 139 3.95 10.68 24.82
CA THR A 139 3.14 11.55 23.97
C THR A 139 1.71 11.53 24.49
N LYS A 140 1.22 12.70 24.91
CA LYS A 140 -0.19 12.88 25.19
C LYS A 140 -0.97 12.99 23.88
N THR A 141 -1.95 12.12 23.71
CA THR A 141 -2.87 12.17 22.58
C THR A 141 -3.99 13.13 22.88
N ILE A 142 -4.19 14.11 21.99
CA ILE A 142 -5.24 15.16 22.09
C ILE A 142 -6.52 14.81 21.34
N PHE A 143 -6.45 13.94 20.32
CA PHE A 143 -7.61 13.43 19.60
C PHE A 143 -8.02 12.06 20.16
N PRO A 144 -9.25 11.88 20.65
CA PRO A 144 -9.70 10.57 21.10
C PRO A 144 -9.71 9.57 19.92
N LEU A 145 -9.27 8.34 20.18
CA LEU A 145 -9.42 7.26 19.21
C LEU A 145 -10.92 6.86 19.10
N PRO A 146 -11.39 6.42 17.91
CA PRO A 146 -12.73 5.88 17.74
C PRO A 146 -13.05 4.72 18.69
N ALA A 147 -14.33 4.54 19.01
CA ALA A 147 -14.77 3.45 19.89
C ALA A 147 -14.41 2.08 19.29
N LYS A 148 -13.84 1.20 20.12
CA LYS A 148 -13.13 -0.03 19.70
C LYS A 148 -13.97 -1.12 19.03
N PHE A 149 -15.28 -1.14 19.21
CA PHE A 149 -16.03 -2.39 19.04
C PHE A 149 -16.13 -2.89 17.59
N HIS A 150 -15.91 -2.03 16.60
CA HIS A 150 -15.99 -2.44 15.18
C HIS A 150 -14.83 -1.94 14.32
N GLY A 151 -13.74 -1.43 14.89
CA GLY A 151 -12.68 -0.77 14.11
C GLY A 151 -13.17 0.50 13.39
N LEU A 152 -12.33 1.08 12.52
CA LEU A 152 -12.74 2.18 11.65
C LEU A 152 -13.26 1.59 10.33
N GLN A 153 -14.57 1.65 10.11
CA GLN A 153 -15.23 1.00 8.95
C GLN A 153 -15.43 1.93 7.77
N ASP A 154 -15.72 3.21 8.02
CA ASP A 154 -15.99 4.21 6.98
C ASP A 154 -14.81 4.32 6.00
N PRO A 155 -14.96 3.89 4.72
CA PRO A 155 -13.88 3.88 3.75
C PRO A 155 -13.29 5.27 3.50
N GLU A 156 -14.12 6.32 3.49
CA GLU A 156 -13.67 7.68 3.24
C GLU A 156 -12.78 8.18 4.39
N ILE A 157 -13.19 7.96 5.63
CA ILE A 157 -12.39 8.33 6.81
C ILE A 157 -11.08 7.54 6.83
N ARG A 158 -11.11 6.23 6.50
CA ARG A 158 -9.90 5.40 6.43
C ARG A 158 -8.88 5.95 5.44
N TYR A 159 -9.35 6.42 4.27
CA TYR A 159 -8.48 6.97 3.24
C TYR A 159 -7.96 8.37 3.57
N ARG A 160 -8.81 9.24 4.14
CA ARG A 160 -8.42 10.60 4.54
C ARG A 160 -7.52 10.62 5.79
N GLN A 161 -7.74 9.70 6.71
CA GLN A 161 -7.03 9.61 7.99
C GLN A 161 -6.29 8.28 8.11
N ARG A 162 -5.38 8.01 7.17
CA ARG A 162 -4.66 6.72 7.10
C ARG A 162 -3.94 6.35 8.39
N TYR A 163 -3.41 7.33 9.13
CA TYR A 163 -2.80 7.10 10.44
C TYR A 163 -3.78 6.50 11.45
N LEU A 164 -5.05 6.91 11.41
CA LEU A 164 -6.09 6.39 12.28
C LEU A 164 -6.53 5.00 11.83
N ASP A 165 -6.66 4.78 10.53
CA ASP A 165 -6.93 3.46 9.96
C ASP A 165 -5.87 2.43 10.39
N MET A 166 -4.58 2.76 10.28
CA MET A 166 -3.49 1.88 10.73
C MET A 166 -3.50 1.65 12.26
N ILE A 167 -3.95 2.62 13.05
CA ILE A 167 -4.10 2.42 14.51
C ILE A 167 -5.29 1.49 14.81
N MET A 168 -6.38 1.57 14.04
CA MET A 168 -7.61 0.84 14.36
C MET A 168 -7.68 -0.54 13.69
N ASN A 169 -7.01 -0.72 12.56
CA ASN A 169 -7.06 -1.91 11.72
C ASN A 169 -5.62 -2.42 11.46
N PRO A 170 -5.09 -3.36 12.27
CA PRO A 170 -3.72 -3.85 12.17
C PRO A 170 -3.34 -4.36 10.78
N ASP A 171 -4.25 -5.09 10.12
CA ASP A 171 -4.04 -5.70 8.81
C ASP A 171 -3.69 -4.68 7.71
N VAL A 172 -4.13 -3.42 7.86
CA VAL A 172 -3.81 -2.33 6.92
C VAL A 172 -2.30 -2.12 6.85
N LYS A 173 -1.61 -2.22 7.99
CA LYS A 173 -0.16 -2.08 8.05
C LYS A 173 0.52 -3.21 7.27
N ASP A 174 0.02 -4.43 7.40
CA ASP A 174 0.58 -5.60 6.72
C ASP A 174 0.46 -5.46 5.20
N ILE A 175 -0.63 -4.86 4.70
CA ILE A 175 -0.78 -4.51 3.27
C ILE A 175 0.32 -3.54 2.81
N PHE A 176 0.66 -2.51 3.59
CA PHE A 176 1.75 -1.58 3.25
C PHE A 176 3.13 -2.24 3.30
N VAL A 177 3.36 -3.12 4.28
CA VAL A 177 4.60 -3.91 4.38
C VAL A 177 4.73 -4.83 3.16
N LEU A 178 3.66 -5.53 2.78
CA LEU A 178 3.63 -6.39 1.59
C LEU A 178 3.90 -5.57 0.31
N ARG A 179 3.26 -4.41 0.15
CA ARG A 179 3.53 -3.50 -0.97
C ARG A 179 5.00 -3.10 -1.05
N SER A 180 5.61 -2.75 0.09
CA SER A 180 7.04 -2.39 0.16
C SER A 180 7.93 -3.57 -0.25
N ARG A 181 7.61 -4.79 0.20
CA ARG A 181 8.31 -6.02 -0.19
C ARG A 181 8.20 -6.28 -1.70
N ILE A 182 6.98 -6.21 -2.27
CA ILE A 182 6.76 -6.36 -3.72
C ILE A 182 7.63 -5.38 -4.50
N VAL A 183 7.60 -4.10 -4.15
CA VAL A 183 8.41 -3.05 -4.79
C VAL A 183 9.91 -3.32 -4.70
N SER A 184 10.40 -3.78 -3.54
CA SER A 184 11.81 -4.15 -3.37
C SER A 184 12.20 -5.36 -4.21
N LEU A 185 11.33 -6.37 -4.29
CA LEU A 185 11.57 -7.59 -5.06
C LEU A 185 11.56 -7.33 -6.56
N ILE A 186 10.67 -6.46 -7.06
CA ILE A 186 10.68 -6.03 -8.46
C ILE A 186 12.04 -5.42 -8.82
N ARG A 187 12.59 -4.52 -8.00
CA ARG A 187 13.94 -3.97 -8.25
C ARG A 187 15.00 -5.06 -8.34
N LYS A 188 15.06 -5.94 -7.33
CA LYS A 188 16.01 -7.07 -7.29
C LYS A 188 15.89 -7.98 -8.52
N PHE A 189 14.67 -8.22 -9.01
CA PHE A 189 14.44 -9.01 -10.21
C PHE A 189 15.11 -8.37 -11.43
N PHE A 190 14.82 -7.09 -11.70
CA PHE A 190 15.40 -6.37 -12.84
C PHE A 190 16.92 -6.20 -12.72
N GLU A 191 17.43 -5.88 -11.52
CA GLU A 191 18.87 -5.82 -11.25
C GLU A 191 19.57 -7.16 -11.52
N SER A 192 18.97 -8.29 -11.11
CA SER A 192 19.52 -9.63 -11.36
C SER A 192 19.56 -9.99 -12.84
N LYS A 193 18.74 -9.33 -13.67
CA LYS A 193 18.69 -9.44 -15.13
C LYS A 193 19.56 -8.37 -15.82
N ALA A 194 20.42 -7.68 -15.07
CA ALA A 194 21.34 -6.64 -15.54
C ALA A 194 20.67 -5.37 -16.10
N PHE A 195 19.39 -5.12 -15.77
CA PHE A 195 18.77 -3.82 -16.06
C PHE A 195 19.30 -2.75 -15.10
N LEU A 196 19.58 -1.57 -15.63
CA LEU A 196 19.99 -0.41 -14.85
C LEU A 196 18.77 0.37 -14.35
N GLU A 197 18.63 0.57 -13.04
CA GLU A 197 17.63 1.49 -12.49
C GLU A 197 18.05 2.93 -12.80
N VAL A 198 17.14 3.70 -13.38
CA VAL A 198 17.37 5.09 -13.77
C VAL A 198 16.23 5.99 -13.29
N GLU A 199 16.51 7.29 -13.17
CA GLU A 199 15.48 8.30 -12.89
C GLU A 199 15.39 9.28 -14.06
N THR A 200 14.18 9.45 -14.61
CA THR A 200 13.93 10.41 -15.68
C THR A 200 13.11 11.60 -15.18
N PRO A 201 13.13 12.76 -15.89
CA PRO A 201 12.40 13.94 -15.45
C PRO A 201 10.90 13.67 -15.22
N MET A 202 10.36 14.20 -14.12
CA MET A 202 8.90 14.19 -13.85
C MET A 202 8.19 15.44 -14.39
N LEU A 203 8.94 16.50 -14.68
CA LEU A 203 8.44 17.74 -15.29
C LEU A 203 8.87 17.78 -16.74
N HIS A 204 7.94 17.47 -17.64
CA HIS A 204 8.18 17.46 -19.08
C HIS A 204 7.86 18.82 -19.70
N PRO A 205 8.60 19.24 -20.73
CA PRO A 205 8.22 20.41 -21.53
C PRO A 205 7.02 20.12 -22.44
N ILE A 206 6.86 18.86 -22.87
CA ILE A 206 5.74 18.37 -23.67
C ILE A 206 5.33 17.02 -23.08
N PRO A 207 4.05 16.84 -22.69
CA PRO A 207 3.57 15.56 -22.18
C PRO A 207 3.56 14.52 -23.31
N GLY A 208 3.97 13.29 -23.02
CA GLY A 208 3.97 12.21 -24.01
C GLY A 208 4.27 10.84 -23.39
N GLY A 209 4.31 9.80 -24.24
CA GLY A 209 4.49 8.42 -23.80
C GLY A 209 3.20 7.70 -23.36
N ALA A 210 2.06 8.40 -23.35
CA ALA A 210 0.74 7.82 -23.13
C ALA A 210 -0.34 8.74 -23.73
N ASN A 211 -1.55 8.23 -23.87
CA ASN A 211 -2.72 9.04 -24.22
C ASN A 211 -3.52 9.37 -22.94
N ALA A 212 -3.11 10.41 -22.22
CA ALA A 212 -3.70 10.82 -20.94
C ALA A 212 -3.63 12.33 -20.77
N ARG A 213 -4.58 12.91 -20.03
CA ARG A 213 -4.57 14.35 -19.73
C ARG A 213 -3.50 14.65 -18.67
N PRO A 214 -2.55 15.58 -18.91
CA PRO A 214 -1.52 15.89 -17.93
C PRO A 214 -2.02 16.88 -16.86
N PHE A 215 -1.31 16.92 -15.73
CA PHE A 215 -1.33 18.09 -14.85
C PHE A 215 -0.37 19.16 -15.39
N ILE A 216 -0.80 20.42 -15.35
CA ILE A 216 -0.04 21.58 -15.82
C ILE A 216 0.46 22.36 -14.61
N THR A 217 1.71 22.79 -14.65
CA THR A 217 2.33 23.66 -13.65
C THR A 217 3.23 24.70 -14.33
N HIS A 218 3.78 25.62 -13.55
CA HIS A 218 4.56 26.74 -14.06
C HIS A 218 5.88 26.88 -13.29
N HIS A 219 6.99 27.04 -14.02
CA HIS A 219 8.31 27.21 -13.45
C HIS A 219 8.68 28.71 -13.41
N ASN A 220 8.40 29.38 -12.29
CA ASN A 220 8.52 30.84 -12.13
C ASN A 220 9.85 31.44 -12.62
N ALA A 221 11.00 30.84 -12.27
CA ALA A 221 12.31 31.42 -12.60
C ALA A 221 12.68 31.32 -14.10
N LEU A 222 12.03 30.42 -14.83
CA LEU A 222 12.23 30.24 -16.27
C LEU A 222 11.06 30.82 -17.08
N ASP A 223 9.99 31.23 -16.41
CA ASP A 223 8.73 31.71 -16.99
C ASP A 223 8.18 30.78 -18.10
N VAL A 224 8.07 29.49 -17.78
CA VAL A 224 7.63 28.44 -18.72
C VAL A 224 6.67 27.47 -18.08
N GLU A 225 5.73 26.98 -18.87
CA GLU A 225 4.87 25.87 -18.50
C GLU A 225 5.66 24.55 -18.43
N ARG A 226 5.22 23.69 -17.52
CA ARG A 226 5.70 22.32 -17.37
C ARG A 226 4.51 21.40 -17.14
N TYR A 227 4.67 20.14 -17.54
CA TYR A 227 3.66 19.12 -17.39
C TYR A 227 4.20 18.02 -16.49
N LEU A 228 3.41 17.58 -15.51
CA LEU A 228 3.77 16.35 -14.81
C LEU A 228 3.66 15.17 -15.79
N ARG A 229 4.66 14.30 -15.77
CA ARG A 229 4.74 13.18 -16.72
C ARG A 229 3.54 12.24 -16.58
N ILE A 230 3.03 11.80 -17.73
CA ILE A 230 1.99 10.77 -17.84
C ILE A 230 2.59 9.36 -18.04
N ALA A 231 3.83 9.30 -18.54
CA ALA A 231 4.70 8.12 -18.66
C ALA A 231 6.18 8.55 -18.83
N PRO A 232 7.16 7.73 -18.40
CA PRO A 232 8.59 7.96 -18.65
C PRO A 232 9.10 7.44 -20.02
N GLU A 233 8.29 6.68 -20.79
CA GLU A 233 8.59 6.10 -22.13
C GLU A 233 9.58 6.89 -22.98
N LEU A 234 9.27 8.14 -23.30
CA LEU A 234 10.09 8.92 -24.25
C LEU A 234 11.50 9.19 -23.73
N TYR A 235 11.69 9.31 -22.42
CA TYR A 235 13.01 9.52 -21.82
C TYR A 235 13.79 8.21 -21.73
N LEU A 236 13.14 7.10 -21.36
CA LEU A 236 13.80 5.81 -21.34
C LEU A 236 14.27 5.38 -22.74
N LYS A 237 13.45 5.60 -23.78
CA LYS A 237 13.87 5.38 -25.18
C LYS A 237 15.09 6.23 -25.59
N ARG A 238 15.23 7.46 -25.06
CA ARG A 238 16.44 8.28 -25.30
C ARG A 238 17.69 7.67 -24.67
N LEU A 239 17.56 7.00 -23.52
CA LEU A 239 18.67 6.28 -22.90
C LEU A 239 19.08 5.06 -23.72
N ILE A 240 18.11 4.32 -24.27
CA ILE A 240 18.37 3.24 -25.23
C ILE A 240 19.14 3.76 -26.45
N VAL A 241 18.69 4.88 -27.05
CA VAL A 241 19.42 5.54 -28.15
C VAL A 241 20.82 5.97 -27.73
N GLY A 242 21.00 6.35 -26.46
CA GLY A 242 22.29 6.68 -25.86
C GLY A 242 23.21 5.48 -25.60
N GLY A 243 22.79 4.25 -25.90
CA GLY A 243 23.58 3.04 -25.74
C GLY A 243 23.38 2.29 -24.42
N MET A 244 22.40 2.68 -23.59
CA MET A 244 22.02 1.87 -22.42
C MET A 244 21.11 0.74 -22.89
N GLU A 245 21.59 -0.50 -22.95
CA GLU A 245 20.84 -1.60 -23.59
C GLU A 245 19.66 -2.13 -22.76
N ALA A 246 19.71 -2.02 -21.43
CA ALA A 246 18.65 -2.47 -20.53
C ALA A 246 18.47 -1.47 -19.39
N VAL A 247 17.32 -0.79 -19.33
CA VAL A 247 17.00 0.21 -18.30
C VAL A 247 15.60 -0.02 -17.75
N PHE A 248 15.39 0.31 -16.47
CA PHE A 248 14.06 0.37 -15.89
C PHE A 248 13.91 1.55 -14.95
N GLU A 249 12.67 2.01 -14.77
CA GLU A 249 12.30 3.02 -13.80
C GLU A 249 11.03 2.57 -13.07
N LEU A 250 11.06 2.53 -11.74
CA LEU A 250 9.90 2.23 -10.89
C LEU A 250 9.54 3.47 -10.06
N ASN A 251 8.65 4.31 -10.57
CA ASN A 251 8.44 5.64 -10.00
C ASN A 251 7.02 6.20 -10.31
N ARG A 252 6.74 7.43 -9.87
CA ARG A 252 5.40 8.04 -9.95
C ARG A 252 5.09 8.57 -11.35
N ASN A 253 3.87 8.35 -11.81
CA ASN A 253 3.24 9.03 -12.94
C ASN A 253 1.99 9.77 -12.48
N PHE A 254 1.57 10.76 -13.27
CA PHE A 254 0.48 11.66 -12.92
C PHE A 254 -0.47 11.78 -14.10
N ARG A 255 -1.76 11.46 -13.90
CA ARG A 255 -2.81 11.59 -14.91
C ARG A 255 -3.99 12.35 -14.33
N ASN A 256 -4.38 13.42 -15.01
CA ASN A 256 -5.45 14.32 -14.58
C ASN A 256 -6.80 13.80 -15.10
N GLU A 257 -7.20 12.68 -14.50
CA GLU A 257 -8.38 11.88 -14.85
C GLU A 257 -9.29 11.72 -13.62
N GLY A 258 -10.45 11.09 -13.82
CA GLY A 258 -11.35 10.73 -12.72
C GLY A 258 -10.69 9.75 -11.74
N MET A 259 -11.23 9.68 -10.53
CA MET A 259 -10.81 8.70 -9.53
C MET A 259 -11.86 7.60 -9.42
N ASP A 260 -11.42 6.35 -9.38
CA ASP A 260 -12.25 5.18 -9.13
C ASP A 260 -11.46 4.12 -8.32
N HIS A 261 -11.96 2.90 -8.25
CA HIS A 261 -11.33 1.80 -7.51
C HIS A 261 -9.96 1.38 -8.06
N THR A 262 -9.68 1.68 -9.32
CA THR A 262 -8.47 1.29 -10.07
C THR A 262 -7.62 2.50 -10.50
N HIS A 263 -8.15 3.73 -10.45
CA HIS A 263 -7.48 4.94 -10.89
C HIS A 263 -7.25 5.92 -9.73
N ASN A 264 -5.97 6.23 -9.48
CA ASN A 264 -5.55 7.32 -8.61
C ASN A 264 -4.74 8.34 -9.44
N PRO A 265 -4.90 9.67 -9.25
CA PRO A 265 -4.30 10.67 -10.14
C PRO A 265 -2.78 10.66 -10.12
N GLU A 266 -2.19 10.07 -9.08
CA GLU A 266 -0.78 9.76 -8.99
C GLU A 266 -0.59 8.27 -8.67
N PHE A 267 0.19 7.54 -9.46
CA PHE A 267 0.35 6.09 -9.28
C PHE A 267 1.77 5.63 -9.62
N THR A 268 2.19 4.55 -8.98
CA THR A 268 3.52 3.96 -9.22
C THR A 268 3.43 3.02 -10.41
N MET A 269 4.33 3.21 -11.37
CA MET A 269 4.45 2.34 -12.54
C MET A 269 5.89 1.87 -12.63
N ILE A 270 6.07 0.62 -13.04
CA ILE A 270 7.34 0.17 -13.59
C ILE A 270 7.29 0.32 -15.11
N GLU A 271 8.33 0.90 -15.67
CA GLU A 271 8.55 0.89 -17.10
C GLU A 271 10.00 0.49 -17.36
N PHE A 272 10.21 -0.37 -18.35
CA PHE A 272 11.54 -0.86 -18.70
C PHE A 272 11.69 -0.95 -20.21
N TYR A 273 12.93 -0.83 -20.68
CA TYR A 273 13.29 -0.99 -22.07
C TYR A 273 14.48 -1.93 -22.20
N TRP A 274 14.38 -2.82 -23.18
CA TRP A 274 15.36 -3.87 -23.41
C TRP A 274 15.70 -3.93 -24.90
N ALA A 275 16.86 -3.39 -25.26
CA ALA A 275 17.35 -3.37 -26.63
C ALA A 275 17.49 -4.79 -27.18
N TYR A 276 17.29 -4.95 -28.48
CA TYR A 276 17.42 -6.22 -29.22
C TYR A 276 16.39 -7.30 -28.90
N HIS A 277 15.36 -6.97 -28.12
CA HIS A 277 14.27 -7.88 -27.75
C HIS A 277 12.94 -7.47 -28.41
N LYS A 278 12.02 -8.42 -28.53
CA LYS A 278 10.65 -8.25 -29.05
C LYS A 278 9.64 -8.40 -27.92
N TYR A 279 8.37 -8.05 -28.19
CA TYR A 279 7.29 -8.17 -27.22
C TYR A 279 7.11 -9.59 -26.65
N THR A 280 7.44 -10.64 -27.44
CA THR A 280 7.42 -12.03 -26.98
C THR A 280 8.41 -12.29 -25.84
N ASP A 281 9.60 -11.69 -25.89
CA ASP A 281 10.58 -11.78 -24.82
C ASP A 281 10.07 -11.04 -23.56
N LEU A 282 9.28 -9.97 -23.75
CA LEU A 282 8.68 -9.22 -22.65
C LEU A 282 7.54 -10.00 -21.98
N ILE A 283 6.78 -10.79 -22.75
CA ILE A 283 5.78 -11.73 -22.22
C ILE A 283 6.46 -12.75 -21.30
N ASP A 284 7.56 -13.34 -21.75
CA ASP A 284 8.30 -14.33 -20.97
C ASP A 284 8.92 -13.70 -19.72
N LEU A 285 9.54 -12.52 -19.84
CA LEU A 285 10.09 -11.77 -18.71
C LEU A 285 9.00 -11.39 -17.68
N THR A 286 7.80 -11.04 -18.13
CA THR A 286 6.68 -10.71 -17.24
C THR A 286 6.22 -11.94 -16.46
N GLN A 287 6.09 -13.10 -17.11
CA GLN A 287 5.75 -14.35 -16.42
C GLN A 287 6.83 -14.74 -15.40
N GLU A 288 8.12 -14.60 -15.77
CA GLU A 288 9.23 -14.83 -14.85
C GLU A 288 9.18 -13.90 -13.64
N LEU A 289 8.81 -12.63 -13.82
CA LEU A 289 8.64 -11.68 -12.73
C LEU A 289 7.55 -12.13 -11.75
N PHE A 290 6.37 -12.55 -12.24
CA PHE A 290 5.31 -13.06 -11.37
C PHE A 290 5.75 -14.33 -10.63
N ALA A 291 6.36 -15.30 -11.33
CA ALA A 291 6.86 -16.53 -10.70
C ALA A 291 7.91 -16.23 -9.63
N TYR A 292 8.80 -15.27 -9.88
CA TYR A 292 9.77 -14.78 -8.90
C TYR A 292 9.08 -14.17 -7.68
N LEU A 293 8.08 -13.29 -7.87
CA LEU A 293 7.37 -12.65 -6.78
C LEU A 293 6.62 -13.66 -5.90
N PHE A 294 5.91 -14.62 -6.47
CA PHE A 294 5.22 -15.67 -5.69
C PHE A 294 6.20 -16.48 -4.85
N ARG A 295 7.34 -16.86 -5.41
CA ARG A 295 8.38 -17.61 -4.70
C ARG A 295 8.98 -16.81 -3.54
N GLU A 296 9.44 -15.59 -3.78
CA GLU A 296 10.14 -14.77 -2.78
C GLU A 296 9.21 -14.21 -1.69
N LEU A 297 7.91 -14.11 -1.99
CA LEU A 297 6.90 -13.73 -1.01
C LEU A 297 6.29 -14.92 -0.27
N GLU A 298 6.61 -16.14 -0.67
CA GLU A 298 6.02 -17.40 -0.15
C GLU A 298 4.48 -17.38 -0.23
N LEU A 299 3.94 -16.82 -1.32
CA LEU A 299 2.51 -16.70 -1.54
C LEU A 299 1.99 -17.87 -2.39
N PRO A 300 0.73 -18.31 -2.16
CA PRO A 300 0.09 -19.24 -3.08
C PRO A 300 -0.06 -18.60 -4.46
N THR A 301 0.12 -19.40 -5.51
CA THR A 301 -0.06 -18.96 -6.91
C THR A 301 -1.52 -18.78 -7.31
N THR A 302 -2.45 -19.17 -6.44
CA THR A 302 -3.88 -18.96 -6.62
C THR A 302 -4.35 -18.01 -5.52
N LEU A 303 -4.92 -16.87 -5.92
CA LEU A 303 -5.26 -15.77 -5.01
C LEU A 303 -6.76 -15.44 -5.08
N PRO A 304 -7.42 -15.16 -3.94
CA PRO A 304 -8.78 -14.67 -3.93
C PRO A 304 -8.83 -13.20 -4.38
N TYR A 305 -9.81 -12.86 -5.23
CA TYR A 305 -10.08 -11.49 -5.66
C TYR A 305 -11.58 -11.23 -5.77
N GLY A 306 -12.17 -10.63 -4.73
CA GLY A 306 -13.63 -10.45 -4.66
C GLY A 306 -14.34 -11.80 -4.64
N GLU A 307 -15.21 -12.04 -5.62
CA GLU A 307 -15.90 -13.32 -5.82
C GLU A 307 -15.10 -14.31 -6.70
N PHE A 308 -13.97 -13.87 -7.24
CA PHE A 308 -13.14 -14.67 -8.13
C PHE A 308 -11.97 -15.33 -7.39
N GLU A 309 -11.47 -16.40 -8.00
CA GLU A 309 -10.20 -17.03 -7.67
C GLU A 309 -9.30 -16.92 -8.90
N VAL A 310 -8.15 -16.24 -8.74
CA VAL A 310 -7.24 -15.91 -9.83
C VAL A 310 -6.04 -16.85 -9.78
N ASP A 311 -5.82 -17.59 -10.86
CA ASP A 311 -4.75 -18.58 -10.97
C ASP A 311 -3.55 -18.05 -11.77
N PHE A 312 -2.40 -17.96 -11.10
CA PHE A 312 -1.10 -17.58 -11.67
C PHE A 312 -0.16 -18.78 -11.86
N ALA A 313 -0.61 -20.03 -11.60
CA ALA A 313 0.23 -21.23 -11.70
C ALA A 313 0.43 -21.71 -13.15
N ILE A 314 -0.54 -21.44 -14.01
CA ILE A 314 -0.49 -21.80 -15.44
C ILE A 314 0.28 -20.75 -16.25
N PRO A 315 0.90 -21.13 -17.38
CA PRO A 315 1.33 -20.14 -18.36
C PRO A 315 0.14 -19.25 -18.70
N PHE A 316 0.34 -17.94 -18.67
CA PHE A 316 -0.75 -16.98 -18.89
C PHE A 316 -1.28 -17.18 -20.30
N ALA A 317 -2.61 -17.12 -20.45
CA ALA A 317 -3.23 -17.27 -21.75
C ALA A 317 -2.72 -16.19 -22.71
N LYS A 318 -2.50 -16.54 -23.98
CA LYS A 318 -2.09 -15.59 -25.03
C LYS A 318 -3.16 -15.61 -26.11
N ILE A 319 -3.75 -14.46 -26.40
CA ILE A 319 -4.83 -14.35 -27.38
C ILE A 319 -4.73 -13.03 -28.14
N SER A 320 -4.90 -13.07 -29.47
CA SER A 320 -4.89 -11.85 -30.27
C SER A 320 -6.10 -10.98 -29.94
N TYR A 321 -5.98 -9.66 -30.14
CA TYR A 321 -7.02 -8.69 -29.86
C TYR A 321 -8.33 -9.03 -30.58
N THR A 322 -8.24 -9.39 -31.86
CA THR A 322 -9.39 -9.77 -32.69
C THR A 322 -9.98 -11.12 -32.30
N ASP A 323 -9.16 -12.08 -31.90
CA ASP A 323 -9.66 -13.38 -31.43
C ASP A 323 -10.39 -13.21 -30.10
N ALA A 324 -9.86 -12.39 -29.19
CA ALA A 324 -10.51 -12.10 -27.91
C ALA A 324 -11.91 -11.50 -28.10
N LEU A 325 -12.06 -10.56 -29.04
CA LEU A 325 -13.36 -10.01 -29.42
C LEU A 325 -14.34 -11.10 -29.88
N SER A 326 -13.87 -12.07 -30.65
CA SER A 326 -14.74 -13.12 -31.18
C SER A 326 -15.03 -14.22 -30.16
N SER A 327 -14.01 -14.78 -29.51
CA SER A 327 -14.15 -15.96 -28.64
C SER A 327 -14.60 -15.64 -27.22
N ILE A 328 -14.19 -14.49 -26.67
CA ILE A 328 -14.55 -14.06 -25.30
C ILE A 328 -15.69 -13.05 -25.36
N GLY A 329 -15.58 -12.11 -26.30
CA GLY A 329 -16.59 -11.08 -26.54
C GLY A 329 -17.88 -11.61 -27.17
N ASN A 330 -17.82 -12.76 -27.86
CA ASN A 330 -18.89 -13.27 -28.73
C ASN A 330 -19.30 -12.26 -29.82
N VAL A 331 -18.39 -11.36 -30.21
CA VAL A 331 -18.63 -10.43 -31.31
C VAL A 331 -18.46 -11.18 -32.63
N PRO A 332 -19.43 -11.12 -33.56
CA PRO A 332 -19.31 -11.81 -34.85
C PRO A 332 -18.05 -11.37 -35.61
N ILE A 333 -17.31 -12.32 -36.18
CA ILE A 333 -16.03 -12.03 -36.84
C ILE A 333 -16.16 -11.05 -38.02
N ASP A 334 -17.31 -11.04 -38.68
CA ASP A 334 -17.62 -10.10 -39.74
C ASP A 334 -17.91 -8.68 -39.23
N VAL A 335 -18.29 -8.53 -37.95
CA VAL A 335 -18.39 -7.25 -37.25
C VAL A 335 -17.00 -6.76 -36.83
N VAL A 336 -16.17 -7.65 -36.27
CA VAL A 336 -14.81 -7.32 -35.79
C VAL A 336 -13.94 -6.71 -36.90
N ASN A 337 -14.13 -7.16 -38.15
CA ASN A 337 -13.29 -6.77 -39.28
C ASN A 337 -13.90 -5.70 -40.20
N ASP A 338 -15.09 -5.18 -39.89
CA ASP A 338 -15.80 -4.20 -40.74
C ASP A 338 -16.29 -3.00 -39.93
N LYS A 339 -15.79 -1.82 -40.29
CA LYS A 339 -16.11 -0.55 -39.62
C LYS A 339 -17.62 -0.27 -39.59
N THR A 340 -18.32 -0.49 -40.68
CA THR A 340 -19.75 -0.18 -40.80
C THR A 340 -20.57 -1.12 -39.91
N LYS A 341 -20.20 -2.40 -39.90
CA LYS A 341 -20.84 -3.39 -39.04
C LYS A 341 -20.51 -3.17 -37.57
N ALA A 342 -19.27 -2.84 -37.21
CA ALA A 342 -18.87 -2.49 -35.85
C ALA A 342 -19.67 -1.29 -35.30
N LEU A 343 -19.79 -0.21 -36.08
CA LEU A 343 -20.61 0.95 -35.71
C LEU A 343 -22.08 0.57 -35.47
N LYS A 344 -22.64 -0.25 -36.36
CA LYS A 344 -24.01 -0.72 -36.23
C LYS A 344 -24.18 -1.59 -34.99
N TYR A 345 -23.26 -2.51 -34.75
CA TYR A 345 -23.28 -3.45 -33.63
C TYR A 345 -23.18 -2.73 -32.28
N LEU A 346 -22.25 -1.78 -32.14
CA LEU A 346 -22.13 -0.94 -30.93
C LEU A 346 -23.43 -0.16 -30.67
N LYS A 347 -23.99 0.45 -31.71
CA LYS A 347 -25.26 1.19 -31.60
C LYS A 347 -26.44 0.28 -31.20
N GLU A 348 -26.53 -0.93 -31.75
CA GLU A 348 -27.56 -1.92 -31.41
C GLU A 348 -27.43 -2.40 -29.95
N ASN A 349 -26.22 -2.36 -29.38
CA ASN A 349 -25.95 -2.65 -27.97
C ASN A 349 -25.99 -1.40 -27.07
N GLY A 350 -26.50 -0.26 -27.57
CA GLY A 350 -26.72 0.94 -26.78
C GLY A 350 -25.48 1.82 -26.54
N ILE A 351 -24.41 1.62 -27.32
CA ILE A 351 -23.15 2.37 -27.18
C ILE A 351 -23.04 3.38 -28.32
N GLU A 352 -23.02 4.66 -27.97
CA GLU A 352 -22.82 5.75 -28.92
C GLU A 352 -21.34 6.07 -29.07
N VAL A 353 -20.84 5.96 -30.30
CA VAL A 353 -19.45 6.26 -30.66
C VAL A 353 -19.39 7.23 -31.84
N ASP A 354 -18.30 7.98 -31.97
CA ASP A 354 -18.08 8.84 -33.13
C ASP A 354 -17.92 7.98 -34.40
N LYS A 355 -18.74 8.28 -35.42
CA LYS A 355 -18.74 7.59 -36.71
C LYS A 355 -17.42 7.76 -37.48
N ASN A 356 -16.64 8.78 -37.13
CA ASN A 356 -15.36 9.07 -37.77
C ASN A 356 -14.21 8.21 -37.24
N LEU A 357 -14.39 7.50 -36.12
CA LEU A 357 -13.38 6.58 -35.58
C LEU A 357 -12.91 5.56 -36.61
N SER A 358 -11.62 5.24 -36.61
CA SER A 358 -11.09 4.17 -37.45
C SER A 358 -11.58 2.81 -36.96
N LEU A 359 -11.34 1.75 -37.74
CA LEU A 359 -11.69 0.39 -37.31
C LEU A 359 -10.98 0.02 -36.01
N GLY A 360 -9.71 0.36 -35.84
CA GLY A 360 -8.96 0.05 -34.62
C GLY A 360 -9.54 0.70 -33.35
N TYR A 361 -9.99 1.96 -33.44
CA TYR A 361 -10.69 2.60 -32.33
C TYR A 361 -12.05 1.96 -32.03
N LEU A 362 -12.79 1.54 -33.06
CA LEU A 362 -14.04 0.81 -32.84
C LEU A 362 -13.82 -0.58 -32.24
N GLN A 363 -12.73 -1.25 -32.60
CA GLN A 363 -12.32 -2.50 -31.97
C GLN A 363 -11.99 -2.30 -30.48
N ALA A 364 -11.41 -1.15 -30.11
CA ALA A 364 -11.20 -0.79 -28.71
C ALA A 364 -12.51 -0.66 -27.93
N GLU A 365 -13.47 0.09 -28.48
CA GLU A 365 -14.81 0.22 -27.88
C GLU A 365 -15.53 -1.13 -27.73
N LEU A 366 -15.39 -2.02 -28.73
CA LEU A 366 -15.90 -3.39 -28.65
C LEU A 366 -15.19 -4.19 -27.55
N PHE A 367 -13.89 -4.03 -27.38
CA PHE A 367 -13.10 -4.78 -26.42
C PHE A 367 -13.45 -4.39 -24.98
N ASP A 368 -13.47 -3.09 -24.69
CA ASP A 368 -13.80 -2.54 -23.37
C ASP A 368 -15.22 -2.98 -22.96
N THR A 369 -16.14 -3.01 -23.93
CA THR A 369 -17.53 -3.42 -23.69
C THR A 369 -17.68 -4.92 -23.47
N PHE A 370 -17.14 -5.73 -24.39
CA PHE A 370 -17.52 -7.13 -24.52
C PHE A 370 -16.49 -8.11 -23.96
N VAL A 371 -15.25 -7.68 -23.73
CA VAL A 371 -14.13 -8.57 -23.40
C VAL A 371 -13.53 -8.28 -22.02
N GLU A 372 -13.13 -7.03 -21.75
CA GLU A 372 -12.25 -6.70 -20.61
C GLU A 372 -12.74 -7.28 -19.26
N SER A 373 -14.00 -7.07 -18.91
CA SER A 373 -14.61 -7.55 -17.66
C SER A 373 -14.66 -9.08 -17.49
N LYS A 374 -14.45 -9.84 -18.57
CA LYS A 374 -14.45 -11.32 -18.57
C LYS A 374 -13.05 -11.91 -18.41
N LEU A 375 -12.00 -11.10 -18.48
CA LEU A 375 -10.61 -11.54 -18.32
C LEU A 375 -10.26 -11.65 -16.84
N ILE A 376 -10.57 -12.79 -16.24
CA ILE A 376 -10.34 -13.03 -14.80
C ILE A 376 -8.91 -13.51 -14.52
N ASN A 377 -8.48 -14.56 -15.21
CA ASN A 377 -7.10 -15.06 -15.07
C ASN A 377 -6.12 -14.22 -15.90
N PRO A 378 -4.83 -14.16 -15.50
CA PRO A 378 -3.82 -13.42 -16.23
C PRO A 378 -3.76 -13.85 -17.70
N THR A 379 -3.98 -12.88 -18.58
CA THR A 379 -4.09 -13.10 -20.03
C THR A 379 -3.33 -11.99 -20.75
N PHE A 380 -2.40 -12.38 -21.63
CA PHE A 380 -1.78 -11.49 -22.59
C PHE A 380 -2.69 -11.33 -23.80
N ILE A 381 -3.27 -10.14 -23.94
CA ILE A 381 -3.86 -9.71 -25.20
C ILE A 381 -2.71 -9.23 -26.10
N THR A 382 -2.64 -9.69 -27.34
CA THR A 382 -1.58 -9.35 -28.30
C THR A 382 -2.16 -8.79 -29.59
N ASP A 383 -1.31 -8.33 -30.51
CA ASP A 383 -1.70 -7.95 -31.87
C ASP A 383 -2.72 -6.80 -31.92
N PHE A 384 -2.51 -5.80 -31.06
CA PHE A 384 -3.39 -4.63 -30.97
C PHE A 384 -3.52 -3.91 -32.33
N PRO A 385 -4.67 -3.30 -32.63
CA PRO A 385 -4.80 -2.45 -33.81
C PRO A 385 -3.76 -1.33 -33.82
N ILE A 386 -3.17 -1.08 -34.99
CA ILE A 386 -2.11 -0.08 -35.14
C ILE A 386 -2.59 1.34 -34.81
N ASP A 387 -3.88 1.64 -35.08
CA ASP A 387 -4.48 2.95 -34.88
C ASP A 387 -4.44 3.42 -33.40
N ILE A 388 -4.50 2.47 -32.46
CA ILE A 388 -4.50 2.75 -31.02
C ILE A 388 -3.13 2.52 -30.36
N SER A 389 -2.10 2.26 -31.18
CA SER A 389 -0.77 1.86 -30.71
C SER A 389 0.33 2.73 -31.36
N PRO A 390 0.31 4.07 -31.15
CA PRO A 390 1.11 5.02 -31.93
C PRO A 390 2.63 4.92 -31.72
N LEU A 391 3.07 4.28 -30.63
CA LEU A 391 4.49 4.14 -30.27
C LEU A 391 4.99 2.69 -30.35
N ALA A 392 4.10 1.74 -30.65
CA ALA A 392 4.43 0.34 -30.83
C ALA A 392 4.85 0.08 -32.29
N ARG A 393 5.73 -0.89 -32.48
CA ARG A 393 6.18 -1.27 -33.82
C ARG A 393 5.04 -2.03 -34.53
N ARG A 394 4.79 -1.67 -35.78
CA ARG A 394 3.92 -2.41 -36.69
C ARG A 394 4.49 -3.79 -37.00
N SER A 395 3.66 -4.83 -37.05
CA SER A 395 4.10 -6.16 -37.47
C SER A 395 4.56 -6.16 -38.93
N ASP A 396 5.69 -6.82 -39.20
CA ASP A 396 6.21 -6.98 -40.56
C ASP A 396 5.31 -7.90 -41.42
N SER A 397 4.58 -8.84 -40.79
CA SER A 397 3.67 -9.77 -41.48
C SER A 397 2.25 -9.22 -41.67
N ASN A 398 1.77 -8.37 -40.77
CA ASN A 398 0.45 -7.75 -40.88
C ASN A 398 0.53 -6.26 -40.50
N PRO A 399 0.50 -5.34 -41.47
CA PRO A 399 0.70 -3.92 -41.20
C PRO A 399 -0.44 -3.24 -40.43
N ASN A 400 -1.56 -3.93 -40.23
CA ASN A 400 -2.71 -3.39 -39.50
C ASN A 400 -2.63 -3.62 -37.98
N ILE A 401 -1.66 -4.41 -37.52
CA ILE A 401 -1.44 -4.70 -36.09
C ILE A 401 -0.11 -4.15 -35.60
N ALA A 402 -0.06 -3.89 -34.31
CA ALA A 402 1.15 -3.58 -33.56
C ALA A 402 1.60 -4.80 -32.76
N GLU A 403 2.91 -5.02 -32.71
CA GLU A 403 3.56 -5.99 -31.82
C GLU A 403 3.60 -5.40 -30.41
N ARG A 404 2.45 -5.48 -29.71
CA ARG A 404 2.18 -4.86 -28.40
C ARG A 404 1.66 -5.91 -27.42
#